data_AF-A0A0C1EZ77-F1
#
_entry.id   AF-A0A0C1EZ77-F1
#
_cell.length_a   1.000
_cell.length_b   1.000
_cell.length_c   1.000
_cell.angle_alpha   90.00
_cell.angle_beta   90.00
_cell.angle_gamma   90.00
#
_symmetry.space_group_name_H-M   'P 1'
#
loop_
_entity.id
_entity.type
_entity.pdbx_description
1 polymer ?
#
loop_
_entity_poly.entity_id
_entity_poly.type
_entity_poly.pdbx_seq_one_letter_code
_entity_poly.pdbx_strand_id
1 'polypeptide(L)'
;MKRKQIMKSKINRLTIHLVVLFFFINCKSQQLTERQQKSNGEREIAFKEYLVKNKIPFKELSDTIFDTYYSGFLDDEKKQKLEKNQNLKINKVYVRYRTPYSVEFSIYSDKGTLCLSTIDLDIDGKMLSFPENGVIKVLKPIIVEDFGDFEIFDDVIKTRKRRVSPYNEIYHYVNGTVKKDTIHFTEKYIGKEMKFEKKMFAKTYKDDFIEVYQPNLKAVQYKTGKFLVSYEVTGEFNIQR
;
A
#
# COMPACT_ATOMS: atom_id res chain seq x y z
N MET A 1 8.01 64.28 37.30
CA MET A 1 8.43 62.97 37.86
C MET A 1 7.48 61.79 37.50
N LYS A 2 6.82 61.77 36.32
CA LYS A 2 5.80 60.73 35.96
C LYS A 2 6.23 59.67 34.92
N ARG A 3 7.42 59.79 34.30
CA ARG A 3 7.87 58.84 33.24
C ARG A 3 8.45 57.51 33.75
N LYS A 4 9.03 57.45 34.95
CA LYS A 4 9.64 56.23 35.50
C LYS A 4 8.62 55.15 35.92
N GLN A 5 7.41 55.54 36.31
CA GLN A 5 6.39 54.61 36.84
C GLN A 5 5.65 53.86 35.71
N ILE A 6 5.47 54.49 34.54
CA ILE A 6 4.77 53.91 33.38
C ILE A 6 5.64 52.84 32.66
N MET A 7 6.97 52.98 32.66
CA MET A 7 7.85 51.95 32.10
C MET A 7 7.90 50.68 32.95
N LYS A 8 7.90 50.79 34.29
CA LYS A 8 7.86 49.61 35.18
C LYS A 8 6.59 48.77 34.98
N SER A 9 5.43 49.38 34.76
CA SER A 9 4.18 48.62 34.56
C SER A 9 4.09 47.94 33.18
N LYS A 10 4.65 48.57 32.13
CA LYS A 10 4.74 47.98 30.79
C LYS A 10 5.72 46.81 30.71
N ILE A 11 6.86 46.91 31.41
CA ILE A 11 7.83 45.79 31.53
C ILE A 11 7.17 44.62 32.27
N ASN A 12 6.49 44.86 33.40
CA ASN A 12 5.81 43.80 34.15
C ASN A 12 4.75 43.05 33.30
N ARG A 13 4.02 43.77 32.44
CA ARG A 13 3.01 43.17 31.54
C ARG A 13 3.63 42.33 30.42
N LEU A 14 4.78 42.76 29.88
CA LEU A 14 5.53 42.02 28.86
C LEU A 14 6.19 40.75 29.46
N THR A 15 6.74 40.84 30.67
CA THR A 15 7.33 39.68 31.37
C THR A 15 6.28 38.63 31.70
N ILE A 16 5.07 39.04 32.13
CA ILE A 16 3.95 38.11 32.37
C ILE A 16 3.53 37.41 31.07
N HIS A 17 3.43 38.13 29.94
CA HIS A 17 3.09 37.49 28.66
C HIS A 17 4.18 36.54 28.16
N LEU A 18 5.47 36.86 28.35
CA LEU A 18 6.58 35.97 28.03
C LEU A 18 6.58 34.70 28.91
N VAL A 19 6.36 34.84 30.22
CA VAL A 19 6.26 33.71 31.14
C VAL A 19 5.08 32.81 30.78
N VAL A 20 3.92 33.39 30.46
CA VAL A 20 2.74 32.63 29.99
C VAL A 20 3.01 31.92 28.66
N LEU A 21 3.71 32.55 27.71
CA LEU A 21 4.12 31.91 26.45
C LEU A 21 5.05 30.71 26.70
N PHE A 22 5.99 30.83 27.65
CA PHE A 22 6.89 29.75 28.06
C PHE A 22 6.16 28.56 28.69
N PHE A 23 5.10 28.80 29.48
CA PHE A 23 4.25 27.73 30.02
C PHE A 23 3.49 26.97 28.92
N PHE A 24 3.02 27.66 27.87
CA PHE A 24 2.35 27.00 26.74
C PHE A 24 3.30 26.16 25.87
N ILE A 25 4.57 26.55 25.74
CA ILE A 25 5.59 25.80 24.99
C ILE A 25 6.01 24.53 25.74
N ASN A 26 6.22 24.62 27.06
CA ASN A 26 6.60 23.48 27.89
C ASN A 26 5.47 22.45 28.10
N CYS A 27 4.21 22.89 28.14
CA CYS A 27 3.09 21.96 28.27
C CYS A 27 2.86 21.16 26.98
N LYS A 28 3.09 21.77 25.80
CA LYS A 28 3.05 21.06 24.51
C LYS A 28 4.22 20.08 24.35
N SER A 29 5.44 20.44 24.79
CA SER A 29 6.59 19.53 24.69
C SER A 29 6.42 18.29 25.57
N GLN A 30 5.97 18.45 26.82
CA GLN A 30 5.68 17.30 27.70
C GLN A 30 4.58 16.39 27.15
N GLN A 31 3.48 16.96 26.65
CA GLN A 31 2.41 16.16 26.01
C GLN A 31 2.89 15.41 24.76
N LEU A 32 3.84 15.98 24.01
CA LEU A 32 4.46 15.29 22.88
C LEU A 32 5.38 14.15 23.35
N THR A 33 6.16 14.37 24.41
CA THR A 33 7.04 13.35 25.00
C THR A 33 6.24 12.18 25.59
N GLU A 34 5.15 12.44 26.32
CA GLU A 34 4.27 11.39 26.86
C GLU A 34 3.59 10.57 25.76
N ARG A 35 3.12 11.22 24.69
CA ARG A 35 2.54 10.53 23.53
C ARG A 35 3.58 9.68 22.80
N GLN A 36 4.80 10.17 22.65
CA GLN A 36 5.90 9.42 22.05
C GLN A 36 6.32 8.23 22.91
N GLN A 37 6.45 8.40 24.23
CA GLN A 37 6.76 7.30 25.16
C GLN A 37 5.65 6.23 25.17
N LYS A 38 4.38 6.65 25.19
CA LYS A 38 3.25 5.73 25.12
C LYS A 38 3.21 4.97 23.78
N SER A 39 3.41 5.69 22.67
CA SER A 39 3.48 5.08 21.33
C SER A 39 4.65 4.10 21.20
N ASN A 40 5.80 4.39 21.81
CA ASN A 40 6.95 3.48 21.81
C ASN A 40 6.65 2.23 22.64
N GLY A 41 6.02 2.38 23.82
CA GLY A 41 5.62 1.24 24.65
C GLY A 41 4.62 0.32 23.96
N GLU A 42 3.60 0.88 23.28
CA GLU A 42 2.65 0.09 22.49
C GLU A 42 3.33 -0.65 21.33
N ARG A 43 4.31 -0.01 20.67
CA ARG A 43 5.08 -0.63 19.59
C ARG A 43 5.95 -1.78 20.07
N GLU A 44 6.61 -1.62 21.22
CA GLU A 44 7.41 -2.67 21.85
C GLU A 44 6.56 -3.88 22.25
N ILE A 45 5.35 -3.66 22.77
CA ILE A 45 4.41 -4.73 23.11
C ILE A 45 4.04 -5.51 21.85
N ALA A 46 3.62 -4.83 20.79
CA ALA A 46 3.28 -5.48 19.53
C ALA A 46 4.47 -6.25 18.93
N PHE A 47 5.69 -5.72 19.05
CA PHE A 47 6.88 -6.42 18.60
C PHE A 47 7.16 -7.68 19.43
N LYS A 48 7.01 -7.64 20.76
CA LYS A 48 7.12 -8.82 21.63
C LYS A 48 6.08 -9.88 21.26
N GLU A 49 4.83 -9.48 21.02
CA GLU A 49 3.77 -10.39 20.57
C GLU A 49 4.13 -11.08 19.25
N TYR A 50 4.70 -10.32 18.30
CA TYR A 50 5.22 -10.89 17.06
C TYR A 50 6.34 -11.92 17.30
N LEU A 51 7.30 -11.63 18.20
CA LEU A 51 8.38 -12.57 18.53
C LEU A 51 7.80 -13.87 19.14
N VAL A 52 6.85 -13.75 20.07
CA VAL A 52 6.17 -14.89 20.71
C VAL A 52 5.38 -15.70 19.67
N LYS A 53 4.57 -15.05 18.84
CA LYS A 53 3.78 -15.68 17.77
C LYS A 53 4.67 -16.51 16.83
N ASN A 54 5.85 -15.99 16.51
CA ASN A 54 6.82 -16.63 15.61
C ASN A 54 7.82 -17.55 16.34
N LYS A 55 7.64 -17.79 17.65
CA LYS A 55 8.50 -18.64 18.49
C LYS A 55 9.99 -18.21 18.45
N ILE A 56 10.24 -16.92 18.32
CA ILE A 56 11.59 -16.34 18.35
C ILE A 56 11.99 -16.20 19.83
N PRO A 57 13.06 -16.84 20.30
CA PRO A 57 13.47 -16.76 21.69
C PRO A 57 14.05 -15.39 22.01
N PHE A 58 13.58 -14.77 23.09
CA PHE A 58 14.16 -13.56 23.65
C PHE A 58 13.94 -13.55 25.17
N LYS A 59 14.92 -13.04 25.93
CA LYS A 59 14.79 -12.82 27.39
C LYS A 59 14.33 -11.38 27.66
N GLU A 60 14.91 -10.45 26.94
CA GLU A 60 14.59 -9.02 26.94
C GLU A 60 14.79 -8.48 25.52
N LEU A 61 14.19 -7.33 25.22
CA LEU A 61 14.42 -6.66 23.93
C LEU A 61 15.82 -6.03 23.96
N SER A 62 16.63 -6.37 22.96
CA SER A 62 17.95 -5.78 22.74
C SER A 62 18.05 -5.24 21.32
N ASP A 63 19.02 -4.36 21.06
CA ASP A 63 19.28 -3.81 19.73
C ASP A 63 19.45 -4.92 18.68
N THR A 64 20.14 -6.01 19.02
CA THR A 64 20.30 -7.17 18.14
C THR A 64 18.97 -7.84 17.78
N ILE A 65 18.05 -7.97 18.74
CA ILE A 65 16.72 -8.53 18.48
C ILE A 65 15.92 -7.60 17.56
N PHE A 66 15.98 -6.28 17.79
CA PHE A 66 15.36 -5.30 16.90
C PHE A 66 15.95 -5.38 15.49
N ASP A 67 17.27 -5.24 15.34
CA ASP A 67 17.92 -5.23 14.04
C ASP A 67 17.65 -6.50 13.23
N THR A 68 17.58 -7.65 13.92
CA THR A 68 17.38 -8.95 13.27
C THR A 68 15.92 -9.16 12.84
N TYR A 69 14.95 -8.80 13.70
CA TYR A 69 13.56 -9.25 13.53
C TYR A 69 12.55 -8.14 13.27
N TYR A 70 12.90 -6.88 13.48
CA TYR A 70 11.97 -5.76 13.37
C TYR A 70 11.44 -5.60 11.94
N SER A 71 12.27 -5.82 10.92
CA SER A 71 11.78 -5.80 9.52
C SER A 71 10.70 -6.85 9.27
N GLY A 72 10.84 -8.06 9.84
CA GLY A 72 9.83 -9.11 9.70
C GLY A 72 8.54 -8.79 10.45
N PHE A 73 8.64 -8.09 11.58
CA PHE A 73 7.48 -7.55 12.29
C PHE A 73 6.72 -6.51 11.45
N LEU A 74 7.42 -5.60 10.77
CA LEU A 74 6.78 -4.65 9.85
C LEU A 74 6.06 -5.36 8.70
N ASP A 75 6.66 -6.43 8.16
CA ASP A 75 6.06 -7.22 7.09
C ASP A 75 4.80 -7.98 7.58
N ASP A 76 4.84 -8.58 8.78
CA ASP A 76 3.67 -9.25 9.38
C ASP A 76 2.55 -8.26 9.72
N GLU A 77 2.87 -7.07 10.22
CA GLU A 77 1.88 -6.02 10.48
C GLU A 77 1.20 -5.57 9.17
N LYS A 78 2.00 -5.35 8.12
CA LYS A 78 1.48 -4.98 6.79
C LYS A 78 0.55 -6.07 6.25
N LYS A 79 0.99 -7.32 6.30
CA LYS A 79 0.20 -8.48 5.91
C LYS A 79 -1.14 -8.53 6.65
N GLN A 80 -1.11 -8.47 7.98
CA GLN A 80 -2.32 -8.51 8.81
C GLN A 80 -3.28 -7.36 8.47
N LYS A 81 -2.77 -6.15 8.21
CA LYS A 81 -3.58 -5.00 7.83
C LYS A 81 -4.28 -5.23 6.48
N LEU A 82 -3.57 -5.78 5.51
CA LEU A 82 -4.09 -6.08 4.18
C LEU A 82 -5.13 -7.21 4.23
N GLU A 83 -4.85 -8.29 4.95
CA GLU A 83 -5.75 -9.44 5.09
C GLU A 83 -7.03 -9.14 5.87
N LYS A 84 -7.01 -8.10 6.73
CA LYS A 84 -8.22 -7.62 7.43
C LYS A 84 -9.22 -6.95 6.49
N ASN A 85 -8.82 -6.55 5.28
CA ASN A 85 -9.75 -5.97 4.31
C ASN A 85 -10.73 -7.03 3.80
N GLN A 86 -12.03 -6.81 3.98
CA GLN A 86 -13.06 -7.81 3.59
C GLN A 86 -13.30 -7.87 2.07
N ASN A 87 -13.04 -6.77 1.37
CA ASN A 87 -13.39 -6.61 -0.03
C ASN A 87 -12.24 -7.01 -0.97
N LEU A 88 -11.00 -6.64 -0.63
CA LEU A 88 -9.81 -6.97 -1.42
C LEU A 88 -9.33 -8.39 -1.11
N LYS A 89 -9.22 -9.22 -2.14
CA LYS A 89 -8.74 -10.60 -2.04
C LYS A 89 -7.22 -10.63 -2.24
N ILE A 90 -6.48 -10.59 -1.14
CA ILE A 90 -5.02 -10.62 -1.13
C ILE A 90 -4.48 -11.95 -1.69
N ASN A 91 -3.40 -11.88 -2.48
CA ASN A 91 -2.75 -13.01 -3.16
C ASN A 91 -3.72 -13.80 -4.09
N LYS A 92 -4.79 -13.15 -4.55
CA LYS A 92 -5.75 -13.72 -5.50
C LYS A 92 -5.70 -12.97 -6.83
N VAL A 93 -6.20 -13.63 -7.87
CA VAL A 93 -6.11 -13.15 -9.24
C VAL A 93 -7.36 -12.38 -9.62
N TYR A 94 -7.14 -11.15 -10.07
CA TYR A 94 -8.13 -10.34 -10.73
C TYR A 94 -7.82 -10.31 -12.23
N VAL A 95 -8.86 -10.22 -13.05
CA VAL A 95 -8.72 -10.12 -14.50
C VAL A 95 -9.54 -8.94 -14.99
N ARG A 96 -9.00 -8.21 -15.97
CA ARG A 96 -9.73 -7.22 -16.77
C ARG A 96 -9.41 -7.34 -18.25
N TYR A 97 -10.35 -6.94 -19.08
CA TYR A 97 -10.07 -6.64 -20.48
C TYR A 97 -9.34 -5.31 -20.58
N ARG A 98 -8.19 -5.32 -21.27
CA ARG A 98 -7.48 -4.09 -21.62
C ARG A 98 -7.89 -3.60 -23.01
N THR A 99 -8.12 -4.54 -23.92
CA THR A 99 -8.72 -4.35 -25.23
C THR A 99 -9.64 -5.54 -25.51
N PRO A 100 -10.48 -5.54 -26.56
CA PRO A 100 -11.25 -6.72 -26.95
C PRO A 100 -10.40 -7.98 -27.20
N TYR A 101 -9.09 -7.82 -27.40
CA TYR A 101 -8.14 -8.88 -27.77
C TYR A 101 -7.02 -9.05 -26.75
N SER A 102 -7.11 -8.47 -25.56
CA SER A 102 -6.08 -8.65 -24.53
C SER A 102 -6.65 -8.55 -23.13
N VAL A 103 -6.12 -9.39 -22.24
CA VAL A 103 -6.49 -9.46 -20.83
C VAL A 103 -5.30 -9.11 -19.95
N GLU A 104 -5.55 -8.39 -18.86
CA GLU A 104 -4.57 -8.10 -17.82
C GLU A 104 -4.93 -8.90 -16.57
N PHE A 105 -3.95 -9.65 -16.07
CA PHE A 105 -3.99 -10.35 -14.78
C PHE A 105 -3.34 -9.45 -13.73
N SER A 106 -4.06 -9.22 -12.63
CA SER A 106 -3.61 -8.39 -11.52
C SER A 106 -3.62 -9.20 -10.22
N ILE A 107 -2.56 -9.10 -9.42
CA ILE A 107 -2.48 -9.68 -8.07
C ILE A 107 -2.00 -8.62 -7.09
N TYR A 108 -2.74 -8.49 -5.99
CA TYR A 108 -2.42 -7.61 -4.86
C TYR A 108 -1.80 -8.43 -3.74
N SER A 109 -0.49 -8.30 -3.53
CA SER A 109 0.22 -9.17 -2.59
C SER A 109 0.03 -8.77 -1.13
N ASP A 110 0.24 -9.73 -0.21
CA ASP A 110 0.33 -9.47 1.23
C ASP A 110 1.57 -8.62 1.62
N LYS A 111 2.49 -8.39 0.67
CA LYS A 111 3.60 -7.45 0.80
C LYS A 111 3.28 -6.03 0.30
N GLY A 112 2.05 -5.78 -0.16
CA GLY A 112 1.62 -4.49 -0.74
C GLY A 112 2.19 -4.21 -2.13
N THR A 113 2.59 -5.27 -2.85
CA THR A 113 3.05 -5.20 -4.25
C THR A 113 1.87 -5.41 -5.18
N LEU A 114 1.78 -4.59 -6.22
CA LEU A 114 0.89 -4.82 -7.35
C LEU A 114 1.66 -5.57 -8.43
N CYS A 115 1.26 -6.81 -8.71
CA CYS A 115 1.81 -7.62 -9.78
C CYS A 115 0.87 -7.61 -10.99
N LEU A 116 1.41 -7.46 -12.21
CA LEU A 116 0.64 -7.42 -13.45
C LEU A 116 1.22 -8.35 -14.52
N SER A 117 0.35 -8.84 -15.40
CA SER A 117 0.73 -9.47 -16.68
C SER A 117 -0.34 -9.18 -17.72
N THR A 118 0.05 -8.87 -18.96
CA THR A 118 -0.89 -8.70 -20.07
C THR A 118 -0.66 -9.80 -21.10
N ILE A 119 -1.73 -10.48 -21.50
CA ILE A 119 -1.71 -11.57 -22.47
C ILE A 119 -2.72 -11.25 -23.58
N ASP A 120 -2.31 -11.42 -24.83
CA ASP A 120 -3.19 -11.29 -25.98
C ASP A 120 -4.11 -12.52 -26.10
N LEU A 121 -5.37 -12.25 -26.41
CA LEU A 121 -6.42 -13.22 -26.68
C LEU A 121 -6.51 -13.59 -28.15
N ASP A 122 -5.56 -13.24 -29.02
CA ASP A 122 -5.58 -13.71 -30.42
C ASP A 122 -4.76 -15.01 -30.51
N ILE A 123 -5.51 -16.11 -30.46
CA ILE A 123 -5.18 -17.37 -29.79
C ILE A 123 -4.49 -18.35 -30.75
N ASP A 124 -3.17 -18.47 -30.67
CA ASP A 124 -2.46 -19.61 -31.25
C ASP A 124 -2.67 -20.94 -30.47
N GLY A 125 -3.51 -20.90 -29.42
CA GLY A 125 -3.84 -22.03 -28.56
C GLY A 125 -2.69 -22.46 -27.65
N LYS A 126 -1.62 -21.66 -27.53
CA LYS A 126 -0.43 -22.07 -26.77
C LYS A 126 -0.45 -21.67 -25.31
N MET A 127 -0.99 -20.51 -24.99
CA MET A 127 -1.02 -19.96 -23.61
C MET A 127 -2.42 -20.05 -23.00
N LEU A 128 -3.44 -19.73 -23.78
CA LEU A 128 -4.85 -19.75 -23.39
C LEU A 128 -5.62 -20.66 -24.34
N SER A 129 -6.65 -21.34 -23.82
CA SER A 129 -7.58 -22.07 -24.67
C SER A 129 -8.47 -21.11 -25.45
N PHE A 130 -9.04 -21.60 -26.56
CA PHE A 130 -10.21 -20.94 -27.11
C PHE A 130 -11.34 -20.91 -26.08
N PRO A 131 -12.17 -19.85 -26.06
CA PRO A 131 -13.29 -19.77 -25.14
C PRO A 131 -14.30 -20.89 -25.41
N GLU A 132 -14.64 -21.65 -24.39
CA GLU A 132 -15.69 -22.67 -24.44
C GLU A 132 -16.76 -22.31 -23.40
N ASN A 133 -17.99 -22.03 -23.85
CA ASN A 133 -19.08 -21.55 -22.99
C ASN A 133 -18.71 -20.30 -22.15
N GLY A 134 -17.86 -19.42 -22.66
CA GLY A 134 -17.40 -18.21 -21.97
C GLY A 134 -16.27 -18.43 -20.96
N VAL A 135 -15.75 -19.66 -20.85
CA VAL A 135 -14.62 -20.02 -19.99
C VAL A 135 -13.34 -20.10 -20.83
N ILE A 136 -12.26 -19.48 -20.34
CA ILE A 136 -10.91 -19.62 -20.89
C ILE A 136 -10.05 -20.38 -19.89
N LYS A 137 -9.33 -21.40 -20.38
CA LYS A 137 -8.36 -22.17 -19.59
C LYS A 137 -6.95 -21.64 -19.83
N VAL A 138 -6.18 -21.57 -18.75
CA VAL A 138 -4.75 -21.27 -18.78
C VAL A 138 -4.00 -22.56 -19.10
N LEU A 139 -3.49 -22.69 -20.33
CA LEU A 139 -2.81 -23.90 -20.82
C LEU A 139 -1.34 -23.96 -20.40
N LYS A 140 -0.73 -22.79 -20.20
CA LYS A 140 0.62 -22.63 -19.63
C LYS A 140 0.58 -21.61 -18.51
N PRO A 141 1.28 -21.83 -17.39
CA PRO A 141 1.29 -20.89 -16.28
C PRO A 141 1.61 -19.46 -16.75
N ILE A 142 0.76 -18.52 -16.35
CA ILE A 142 0.94 -17.10 -16.66
C ILE A 142 1.81 -16.50 -15.56
N ILE A 143 2.93 -15.91 -15.97
CA ILE A 143 3.82 -15.21 -15.06
C ILE A 143 3.28 -13.81 -14.82
N VAL A 144 3.02 -13.48 -13.55
CA VAL A 144 2.55 -12.18 -13.08
C VAL A 144 3.62 -11.59 -12.17
N GLU A 145 4.27 -10.53 -12.63
CA GLU A 145 5.46 -9.96 -11.99
C GLU A 145 5.19 -8.61 -11.34
N ASP A 146 6.09 -8.20 -10.42
CA ASP A 146 6.12 -6.88 -9.82
C ASP A 146 6.01 -5.76 -10.87
N PHE A 147 5.00 -4.91 -10.71
CA PHE A 147 4.78 -3.75 -11.57
C PHE A 147 4.72 -2.42 -10.78
N GLY A 148 4.54 -2.51 -9.47
CA GLY A 148 4.39 -1.38 -8.59
C GLY A 148 3.87 -1.79 -7.23
N ASP A 149 3.27 -0.85 -6.52
CA ASP A 149 2.73 -1.07 -5.18
C ASP A 149 1.35 -0.43 -5.02
N PHE A 150 0.71 -0.74 -3.90
CA PHE A 150 -0.61 -0.23 -3.59
C PHE A 150 -0.80 0.05 -2.10
N GLU A 151 -1.74 0.94 -1.82
CA GLU A 151 -2.29 1.17 -0.50
C GLU A 151 -3.81 0.99 -0.56
N ILE A 152 -4.36 0.43 0.50
CA ILE A 152 -5.80 0.34 0.70
C ILE A 152 -6.15 0.88 2.08
N PHE A 153 -7.18 1.73 2.11
CA PHE A 153 -7.78 2.25 3.33
C PHE A 153 -9.30 2.18 3.15
N ASP A 154 -9.96 1.44 4.04
CA ASP A 154 -11.36 1.05 3.88
C ASP A 154 -11.61 0.37 2.52
N ASP A 155 -12.43 0.99 1.68
CA ASP A 155 -12.74 0.54 0.32
C ASP A 155 -11.94 1.29 -0.75
N VAL A 156 -11.14 2.29 -0.39
CA VAL A 156 -10.35 3.08 -1.35
C VAL A 156 -9.00 2.41 -1.60
N ILE A 157 -8.73 2.08 -2.85
CA ILE A 157 -7.43 1.56 -3.28
C ILE A 157 -6.70 2.60 -4.13
N LYS A 158 -5.42 2.77 -3.84
CA LYS A 158 -4.49 3.57 -4.64
C LYS A 158 -3.39 2.67 -5.13
N THR A 159 -3.17 2.65 -6.44
CA THR A 159 -2.05 1.90 -7.03
C THR A 159 -1.03 2.88 -7.58
N ARG A 160 0.24 2.49 -7.54
CA ARG A 160 1.34 3.23 -8.14
C ARG A 160 2.08 2.30 -9.07
N LYS A 161 1.98 2.59 -10.36
CA LYS A 161 2.63 1.84 -11.44
C LYS A 161 3.90 2.58 -11.85
N ARG A 162 5.05 1.89 -11.79
CA ARG A 162 6.33 2.44 -12.20
C ARG A 162 6.49 2.33 -13.72
N ARG A 163 6.76 3.44 -14.39
CA ARG A 163 7.16 3.44 -15.81
C ARG A 163 8.58 3.99 -15.92
N VAL A 164 9.53 3.09 -16.19
CA VAL A 164 10.92 3.46 -16.46
C VAL A 164 11.06 3.72 -17.97
N SER A 165 11.56 4.89 -18.32
CA SER A 165 12.06 5.19 -19.66
C SER A 165 13.55 5.54 -19.56
N PRO A 166 14.33 5.50 -20.66
CA PRO A 166 15.74 5.87 -20.64
C PRO A 166 16.02 7.29 -20.11
N TYR A 167 15.01 8.17 -20.10
CA TYR A 167 15.18 9.59 -19.76
C TYR A 167 14.55 9.98 -18.43
N ASN A 168 13.51 9.28 -17.98
CA ASN A 168 12.76 9.61 -16.78
C ASN A 168 12.02 8.39 -16.22
N GLU A 169 11.89 8.35 -14.90
CA GLU A 169 10.99 7.47 -14.20
C GLU A 169 9.69 8.21 -13.86
N ILE A 170 8.55 7.69 -14.33
CA ILE A 170 7.24 8.29 -14.13
C ILE A 170 6.37 7.32 -13.34
N TYR A 171 5.78 7.83 -12.28
CA TYR A 171 4.88 7.09 -11.41
C TYR A 171 3.44 7.44 -11.77
N HIS A 172 2.75 6.48 -12.40
CA HIS A 172 1.34 6.59 -12.73
C HIS A 172 0.52 6.02 -11.60
N TYR A 173 -0.34 6.85 -11.04
CA TYR A 173 -1.29 6.44 -10.02
C TYR A 173 -2.63 6.15 -10.67
N VAL A 174 -3.22 5.02 -10.29
CA VAL A 174 -4.58 4.67 -10.70
C VAL A 174 -5.34 4.28 -9.44
N ASN A 175 -6.40 5.01 -9.15
CA ASN A 175 -7.15 4.84 -7.91
C ASN A 175 -8.60 4.49 -8.19
N GLY A 176 -9.21 3.86 -7.20
CA GLY A 176 -10.54 3.33 -7.34
C GLY A 176 -11.13 2.89 -6.01
N THR A 177 -12.24 2.18 -6.12
CA THR A 177 -12.94 1.60 -4.97
C THR A 177 -13.03 0.09 -5.14
N VAL A 178 -12.73 -0.62 -4.06
CA VAL A 178 -12.89 -2.07 -3.95
C VAL A 178 -14.27 -2.36 -3.41
N LYS A 179 -15.04 -3.11 -4.19
CA LYS A 179 -16.32 -3.69 -3.78
C LYS A 179 -16.18 -5.20 -3.77
N LYS A 180 -17.23 -5.91 -3.33
CA LYS A 180 -17.22 -7.38 -3.30
C LYS A 180 -16.77 -7.92 -4.67
N ASP A 181 -15.63 -8.61 -4.66
CA ASP A 181 -15.01 -9.30 -5.80
C ASP A 181 -14.64 -8.41 -7.00
N THR A 182 -14.73 -7.08 -6.88
CA THR A 182 -14.43 -6.14 -7.97
C THR A 182 -13.65 -4.92 -7.50
N ILE A 183 -12.83 -4.36 -8.39
CA ILE A 183 -12.13 -3.10 -8.16
C ILE A 183 -12.48 -2.17 -9.32
N HIS A 184 -13.11 -1.04 -9.01
CA HIS A 184 -13.50 -0.05 -10.02
C HIS A 184 -12.55 1.14 -9.97
N PHE A 185 -11.72 1.27 -11.00
CA PHE A 185 -10.77 2.36 -11.13
C PHE A 185 -11.38 3.51 -11.91
N THR A 186 -11.32 4.71 -11.32
CA THR A 186 -12.04 5.89 -11.83
C THR A 186 -11.12 7.07 -12.15
N GLU A 187 -9.91 7.07 -11.59
CA GLU A 187 -8.99 8.20 -11.74
C GLU A 187 -7.56 7.74 -11.98
N LYS A 188 -6.86 8.52 -12.80
CA LYS A 188 -5.44 8.36 -13.07
C LYS A 188 -4.71 9.69 -13.05
N TYR A 189 -3.54 9.74 -12.42
CA TYR A 189 -2.69 10.93 -12.41
C TYR A 189 -1.20 10.58 -12.32
N ILE A 190 -0.34 11.58 -12.54
CA ILE A 190 1.10 11.47 -12.24
C ILE A 190 1.32 11.91 -10.80
N GLY A 191 1.93 11.05 -10.00
CA GLY A 191 2.20 11.31 -8.59
C GLY A 191 3.68 11.39 -8.27
N LYS A 192 3.96 11.59 -6.98
CA LYS A 192 5.33 11.62 -6.46
C LYS A 192 5.90 10.21 -6.45
N GLU A 193 7.23 10.10 -6.43
CA GLU A 193 7.91 8.81 -6.41
C GLU A 193 7.60 8.03 -5.13
N MET A 194 7.89 8.57 -3.96
CA MET A 194 7.84 7.84 -2.67
C MET A 194 6.52 7.97 -1.88
N LYS A 195 5.50 8.62 -2.42
CA LYS A 195 4.25 8.91 -1.69
C LYS A 195 3.04 8.77 -2.59
N PHE A 196 1.97 8.15 -2.08
CA PHE A 196 0.63 8.08 -2.71
C PHE A 196 -0.09 9.45 -2.75
N GLU A 197 0.61 10.41 -3.34
CA GLU A 197 0.26 11.81 -3.47
C GLU A 197 0.47 12.26 -4.91
N LYS A 198 -0.51 12.99 -5.42
CA LYS A 198 -0.46 13.63 -6.74
C LYS A 198 0.65 14.70 -6.79
N LYS A 199 1.36 14.80 -7.92
CA LYS A 199 2.30 15.92 -8.14
C LYS A 199 1.53 17.23 -8.27
N MET A 200 2.10 18.31 -7.74
CA MET A 200 1.53 19.64 -7.89
C MET A 200 1.34 19.96 -9.39
N PHE A 201 0.16 20.48 -9.75
CA PHE A 201 -0.26 20.78 -11.14
C PHE A 201 -0.41 19.58 -12.09
N ALA A 202 -0.26 18.33 -11.62
CA ALA A 202 -0.59 17.19 -12.46
C ALA A 202 -2.09 17.22 -12.83
N LYS A 203 -2.43 16.81 -14.05
CA LYS A 203 -3.83 16.61 -14.43
C LYS A 203 -4.33 15.28 -13.86
N THR A 204 -5.59 15.26 -13.42
CA THR A 204 -6.31 14.01 -13.16
C THR A 204 -7.09 13.68 -14.42
N TYR A 205 -6.97 12.44 -14.89
CA TYR A 205 -7.71 11.91 -16.01
C TYR A 205 -8.77 10.96 -15.46
N LYS A 206 -9.95 10.97 -16.09
CA LYS A 206 -10.96 9.96 -15.83
C LYS A 206 -10.46 8.64 -16.44
N ASP A 207 -10.44 7.60 -15.64
CA ASP A 207 -10.30 6.22 -16.07
C ASP A 207 -11.63 5.51 -15.78
N ASP A 208 -11.92 4.40 -16.44
CA ASP A 208 -13.15 3.65 -16.18
C ASP A 208 -12.95 2.20 -16.57
N PHE A 209 -12.36 1.44 -15.65
CA PHE A 209 -12.21 0.00 -15.83
C PHE A 209 -12.43 -0.75 -14.53
N ILE A 210 -12.86 -1.99 -14.69
CA ILE A 210 -13.16 -2.89 -13.58
C ILE A 210 -12.24 -4.08 -13.67
N GLU A 211 -11.59 -4.39 -12.55
CA GLU A 211 -10.92 -5.66 -12.33
C GLU A 211 -11.86 -6.59 -11.56
N VAL A 212 -12.01 -7.82 -12.02
CA VAL A 212 -12.92 -8.82 -11.44
C VAL A 212 -12.12 -9.98 -10.87
N TYR A 213 -12.37 -10.32 -9.61
CA TYR A 213 -11.78 -11.50 -8.96
C TYR A 213 -12.25 -12.78 -9.64
N GLN A 214 -11.30 -13.66 -9.97
CA GLN A 214 -11.57 -14.94 -10.61
C GLN A 214 -11.26 -16.09 -9.64
N PRO A 215 -12.28 -16.71 -9.01
CA PRO A 215 -12.08 -17.71 -7.97
C PRO A 215 -11.47 -19.02 -8.48
N ASN A 216 -11.63 -19.33 -9.77
CA ASN A 216 -11.09 -20.53 -10.39
C ASN A 216 -9.64 -20.37 -10.87
N LEU A 217 -9.08 -19.15 -10.77
CA LEU A 217 -7.65 -18.92 -10.95
C LEU A 217 -6.89 -19.13 -9.64
N LYS A 218 -5.80 -19.86 -9.72
CA LYS A 218 -4.87 -20.11 -8.62
C LYS A 218 -3.59 -19.35 -8.86
N ALA A 219 -3.13 -18.60 -7.87
CA ALA A 219 -1.84 -17.95 -7.85
C ALA A 219 -0.90 -18.68 -6.90
N VAL A 220 0.27 -19.10 -7.39
CA VAL A 220 1.35 -19.66 -6.59
C VAL A 220 2.53 -18.71 -6.66
N GLN A 221 2.96 -18.19 -5.51
CA GLN A 221 4.15 -17.35 -5.43
C GLN A 221 5.39 -18.22 -5.66
N TYR A 222 6.24 -17.85 -6.62
CA TYR A 222 7.43 -18.64 -6.97
C TYR A 222 8.75 -17.85 -6.90
N LYS A 223 8.71 -16.51 -6.86
CA LYS A 223 9.88 -15.65 -6.63
C LYS A 223 9.64 -14.70 -5.47
N THR A 224 10.61 -14.63 -4.57
CA THR A 224 10.54 -13.79 -3.35
C THR A 224 11.80 -12.95 -3.19
N GLY A 225 11.67 -11.64 -3.40
CA GLY A 225 12.56 -10.61 -2.85
C GLY A 225 11.90 -9.88 -1.67
N LYS A 226 12.60 -8.89 -1.10
CA LYS A 226 12.08 -8.04 0.00
C LYS A 226 10.77 -7.35 -0.39
N PHE A 227 10.71 -6.81 -1.61
CA PHE A 227 9.52 -6.12 -2.17
C PHE A 227 9.04 -6.70 -3.51
N LEU A 228 9.88 -7.50 -4.17
CA LEU A 228 9.60 -8.06 -5.47
C LEU A 228 8.99 -9.44 -5.30
N VAL A 229 7.70 -9.58 -5.60
CA VAL A 229 7.00 -10.86 -5.61
C VAL A 229 6.47 -11.15 -7.00
N SER A 230 6.46 -12.43 -7.37
CA SER A 230 5.95 -12.89 -8.65
C SER A 230 5.19 -14.18 -8.47
N TYR A 231 4.18 -14.36 -9.30
CA TYR A 231 3.21 -15.45 -9.20
C TYR A 231 3.12 -16.20 -10.52
N GLU A 232 2.93 -17.50 -10.40
CA GLU A 232 2.43 -18.34 -11.47
C GLU A 232 0.92 -18.46 -11.32
N VAL A 233 0.20 -18.09 -12.37
CA VAL A 233 -1.25 -18.20 -12.43
C VAL A 233 -1.65 -19.38 -13.31
N THR A 234 -2.52 -20.23 -12.77
CA THR A 234 -3.09 -21.40 -13.46
C THR A 234 -4.59 -21.50 -13.21
N GLY A 235 -5.28 -22.34 -13.97
CA GLY A 235 -6.71 -22.60 -13.81
C GLY A 235 -7.53 -22.04 -14.97
N GLU A 236 -8.71 -21.53 -14.67
CA GLU A 236 -9.65 -21.01 -15.66
C GLU A 236 -10.34 -19.75 -15.16
N PHE A 237 -10.81 -18.93 -16.09
CA PHE A 237 -11.51 -17.70 -15.77
C PHE A 237 -12.65 -17.45 -16.74
N ASN A 238 -13.63 -16.69 -16.25
CA ASN A 238 -14.79 -16.31 -17.04
C ASN A 238 -14.55 -15.00 -17.75
N ILE A 239 -14.96 -14.97 -19.02
CA ILE A 239 -15.19 -13.77 -19.78
C ILE A 239 -16.56 -13.22 -19.37
N GLN A 240 -16.65 -12.50 -18.26
CA GLN A 240 -17.84 -11.67 -18.07
C GLN A 240 -17.72 -10.45 -19.01
N ARG A 241 -18.64 -10.37 -19.96
CA ARG A 241 -18.89 -9.14 -20.74
C ARG A 241 -19.70 -8.16 -19.92
#